data_AF-A0A444D134-F1
#
_entry.id   AF-A0A444D134-F1
#
_cell.length_a   1.000
_cell.length_b   1.000
_cell.length_c   1.000
_cell.angle_alpha   90.00
_cell.angle_beta   90.00
_cell.angle_gamma   90.00
#
_symmetry.space_group_name_H-M   'P 1'
#
loop_
_entity.id
_entity.type
_entity.pdbx_description
1 polymer ?
#
loop_
_entity_poly.entity_id
_entity_poly.type
_entity_poly.pdbx_seq_one_letter_code
_entity_poly.pdbx_strand_id
1 'polypeptide(L)'
;MIEETKFINLSLTSLGKCINALAENSPYIPTRESKLTRLLRDSFGGTARTSLIVTVGPSARYYSETASTIMFGQRVSIVEKYGKEL
;
A
#
# COMPACT_ATOMS: atom_id res chain seq x y z
N MET A 1 18.02 13.06 10.73
CA MET A 1 17.53 12.98 9.34
C MET A 1 17.53 11.54 8.80
N ILE A 2 18.65 10.79 8.85
CA ILE A 2 18.71 9.39 8.36
C ILE A 2 17.67 8.48 9.05
N GLU A 3 17.53 8.62 10.36
CA GLU A 3 16.63 7.78 11.16
C GLU A 3 15.14 8.02 10.82
N GLU A 4 14.76 9.27 10.61
CA GLU A 4 13.40 9.63 10.17
C GLU A 4 13.10 9.06 8.78
N THR A 5 14.00 9.24 7.81
CA THR A 5 13.86 8.67 6.46
C THR A 5 13.73 7.15 6.51
N LYS A 6 14.49 6.49 7.40
CA LYS A 6 14.38 5.04 7.62
C LYS A 6 12.99 4.65 8.12
N PHE A 7 12.43 5.36 9.11
CA PHE A 7 11.10 5.06 9.63
C PHE A 7 9.98 5.33 8.62
N ILE A 8 10.10 6.38 7.79
CA ILE A 8 9.19 6.64 6.67
C ILE A 8 9.18 5.43 5.72
N ASN A 9 10.36 5.02 5.24
CA ASN A 9 10.48 3.91 4.29
C ASN A 9 10.06 2.56 4.90
N LEU A 10 10.29 2.35 6.21
CA LEU A 10 9.83 1.15 6.91
C LEU A 10 8.31 1.06 6.90
N SER A 11 7.61 2.15 7.23
CA SER A 11 6.15 2.17 7.23
C SER A 11 5.55 1.93 5.84
N LEU A 12 6.17 2.50 4.79
CA LEU A 12 5.79 2.27 3.39
C LEU A 12 6.07 0.84 2.94
N THR A 13 7.17 0.24 3.40
CA THR A 13 7.50 -1.17 3.12
C THR A 13 6.46 -2.10 3.76
N SER A 14 6.09 -1.87 5.02
CA SER A 14 5.02 -2.64 5.68
C SER A 14 3.68 -2.50 4.96
N LEU A 15 3.36 -1.30 4.44
CA LEU A 15 2.17 -1.08 3.63
C LEU A 15 2.23 -1.89 2.32
N GLY A 16 3.36 -1.87 1.63
CA GLY A 16 3.62 -2.70 0.44
C GLY A 16 3.35 -4.18 0.67
N LYS A 17 3.85 -4.72 1.79
CA LYS A 17 3.59 -6.13 2.17
C LYS A 17 2.10 -6.41 2.38
N CYS A 18 1.38 -5.51 3.05
CA CYS A 18 -0.06 -5.69 3.27
C CYS A 18 -0.83 -5.71 1.95
N ILE A 19 -0.54 -4.78 1.04
CA ILE A 19 -1.19 -4.72 -0.28
C ILE A 19 -0.88 -5.96 -1.11
N ASN A 20 0.37 -6.44 -1.12
CA ASN A 20 0.70 -7.66 -1.85
C ASN A 20 -0.06 -8.87 -1.29
N ALA A 21 -0.08 -9.03 0.04
CA ALA A 21 -0.83 -10.11 0.69
C ALA A 21 -2.33 -10.04 0.38
N LEU A 22 -2.90 -8.84 0.33
CA LEU A 22 -4.31 -8.64 -0.03
C LEU A 22 -4.58 -8.95 -1.51
N ALA A 23 -3.71 -8.51 -2.42
CA ALA A 23 -3.83 -8.77 -3.85
C ALA A 23 -3.69 -10.27 -4.19
N GLU A 24 -2.95 -11.02 -3.37
CA GLU A 24 -2.78 -12.47 -3.48
C GLU A 24 -3.85 -13.27 -2.73
N ASN A 25 -4.84 -12.61 -2.11
CA ASN A 25 -5.85 -13.24 -1.23
C ASN A 25 -5.23 -14.11 -0.13
N SER A 26 -4.09 -13.67 0.42
CA SER A 26 -3.42 -14.36 1.51
C SER A 26 -4.32 -14.45 2.75
N PRO A 27 -4.36 -15.61 3.44
CA PRO A 27 -5.13 -15.77 4.68
C PRO A 27 -4.60 -14.90 5.82
N TYR A 28 -3.33 -14.48 5.75
CA TYR A 28 -2.71 -13.61 6.73
C TYR A 28 -2.23 -12.31 6.10
N ILE A 29 -2.76 -11.18 6.61
CA ILE A 29 -2.35 -9.83 6.21
C ILE A 29 -1.57 -9.20 7.38
N PRO A 30 -0.30 -8.79 7.19
CA PRO A 30 0.59 -8.32 8.26
C PRO A 30 0.30 -6.87 8.71
N THR A 31 -0.96 -6.53 9.00
CA THR A 31 -1.37 -5.15 9.35
C THR A 31 -0.85 -4.68 10.70
N ARG A 32 -0.17 -5.53 11.48
CA ARG A 32 0.37 -5.18 12.81
C ARG A 32 1.82 -4.71 12.77
N GLU A 33 2.51 -4.85 11.64
CA GLU A 33 3.94 -4.51 11.51
C GLU A 33 4.23 -3.00 11.65
N SER A 34 3.28 -2.12 11.39
CA SER A 34 3.46 -0.68 11.57
C SER A 34 2.19 0.00 12.09
N LYS A 35 2.34 1.15 12.76
CA LYS A 35 1.18 1.96 13.19
C LYS A 35 0.33 2.41 12.00
N LEU A 36 0.97 2.70 10.85
CA LEU A 36 0.31 3.10 9.61
C LEU A 36 -0.61 1.99 9.09
N THR A 37 -0.12 0.74 8.98
CA THR A 37 -0.92 -0.36 8.46
C THR A 37 -2.04 -0.79 9.40
N ARG A 38 -1.89 -0.55 10.72
CA ARG A 38 -2.97 -0.72 11.70
C ARG A 38 -4.10 0.27 11.48
N LEU A 39 -3.77 1.54 11.25
CA LEU A 39 -4.76 2.59 11.00
C LEU A 39 -5.51 2.37 9.68
N LEU A 40 -4.80 1.92 8.64
CA LEU A 40 -5.36 1.72 7.30
C LEU A 40 -5.99 0.34 7.07
N ARG A 41 -6.12 -0.49 8.11
CA ARG A 41 -6.67 -1.85 8.00
C ARG A 41 -8.04 -1.86 7.35
N ASP A 42 -8.92 -0.96 7.77
CA ASP A 42 -10.29 -0.88 7.24
C ASP A 42 -10.34 -0.33 5.80
N SER A 43 -9.34 0.48 5.41
CA SER A 43 -9.22 1.05 4.07
C SER A 43 -8.95 0.02 2.97
N PHE A 44 -8.15 -1.02 3.23
CA PHE A 44 -7.73 -1.97 2.20
C PHE A 44 -8.27 -3.39 2.41
N GLY A 45 -8.72 -3.74 3.60
CA GLY A 45 -9.29 -5.06 3.91
C GLY A 45 -10.59 -5.00 4.69
N GLY A 46 -11.26 -3.84 4.69
CA GLY A 46 -12.54 -3.64 5.37
C GLY A 46 -13.57 -2.98 4.47
N THR A 47 -14.48 -2.24 5.06
CA THR A 47 -15.68 -1.72 4.37
C THR A 47 -15.51 -0.30 3.82
N ALA A 48 -14.37 0.34 4.10
CA ALA A 48 -14.18 1.74 3.75
C ALA A 48 -14.06 1.95 2.23
N ARG A 49 -14.67 3.04 1.76
CA ARG A 49 -14.38 3.60 0.44
C ARG A 49 -13.00 4.23 0.49
N THR A 50 -12.15 3.84 -0.45
CA THR A 50 -10.71 4.15 -0.42
C THR A 50 -10.29 4.54 -1.81
N SER A 51 -9.68 5.73 -1.90
CA SER A 51 -9.04 6.23 -3.11
C SER A 51 -7.55 6.34 -2.85
N LEU A 52 -6.74 5.94 -3.84
CA LEU A 52 -5.29 6.08 -3.79
C LEU A 52 -4.87 7.17 -4.78
N ILE A 53 -4.05 8.10 -4.32
CA ILE A 53 -3.40 9.09 -5.18
C ILE A 53 -1.95 8.66 -5.37
N VAL A 54 -1.54 8.49 -6.62
CA VAL A 54 -0.17 8.12 -6.99
C VAL A 54 0.56 9.38 -7.48
N THR A 55 1.51 9.87 -6.69
CA THR A 55 2.33 11.04 -7.05
C THR A 55 3.73 10.60 -7.43
N VAL A 56 4.16 10.95 -8.64
CA VAL A 56 5.45 10.52 -9.22
C VAL A 56 6.21 11.70 -9.80
N GLY A 57 7.53 11.54 -9.97
CA GLY A 57 8.37 12.54 -10.63
C GLY A 57 8.24 12.45 -12.15
N PRO A 58 8.05 13.57 -12.89
CA PRO A 58 7.81 13.52 -14.34
C PRO A 58 9.09 13.32 -15.18
N SER A 59 10.27 13.29 -14.56
CA SER A 59 11.56 13.19 -15.26
C SER A 59 12.01 11.75 -15.43
N ALA A 60 12.64 11.43 -16.57
CA ALA A 60 13.22 10.12 -16.86
C ALA A 60 14.28 9.68 -15.83
N ARG A 61 14.90 10.62 -15.10
CA ARG A 61 15.85 10.29 -14.02
C ARG A 61 15.21 9.51 -12.86
N TYR A 62 13.89 9.54 -12.75
CA TYR A 62 13.10 8.86 -11.73
C TYR A 62 12.32 7.66 -12.29
N TYR A 63 12.72 7.15 -13.45
CA TYR A 63 11.95 6.12 -14.15
C TYR A 63 11.71 4.88 -13.29
N SER A 64 12.74 4.39 -12.60
CA SER A 64 12.67 3.19 -11.76
C SER A 64 11.70 3.35 -10.59
N GLU A 65 11.81 4.48 -9.88
CA GLU A 65 10.95 4.81 -8.74
C GLU A 65 9.51 5.05 -9.19
N THR A 66 9.33 5.78 -10.29
CA THR A 66 8.03 6.06 -10.91
C THR A 66 7.32 4.77 -11.31
N ALA A 67 8.03 3.86 -12.00
CA ALA A 67 7.50 2.55 -12.35
C ALA A 67 7.10 1.77 -11.10
N SER A 68 7.94 1.76 -10.06
CA SER A 68 7.66 1.09 -8.79
C SER A 68 6.40 1.63 -8.11
N THR A 69 6.20 2.95 -8.09
CA THR A 69 4.99 3.57 -7.51
C THR A 69 3.73 3.29 -8.33
N ILE A 70 3.82 3.28 -9.66
CA ILE A 70 2.69 2.94 -10.54
C ILE A 70 2.30 1.47 -10.35
N MET A 71 3.28 0.56 -10.33
CA MET A 71 3.04 -0.88 -10.08
C MET A 71 2.38 -1.10 -8.71
N PHE A 72 2.79 -0.34 -7.68
CA PHE A 72 2.11 -0.36 -6.39
C PHE A 72 0.63 0.05 -6.52
N GLY A 73 0.34 1.13 -7.23
CA GLY A 73 -1.05 1.57 -7.48
C GLY A 73 -1.89 0.53 -8.24
N GLN A 74 -1.29 -0.14 -9.23
CA GLN A 74 -1.95 -1.25 -9.94
C GLN A 74 -2.29 -2.42 -9.00
N ARG A 75 -1.39 -2.79 -8.09
CA ARG A 75 -1.68 -3.83 -7.09
C ARG A 75 -2.82 -3.44 -6.15
N VAL A 76 -2.87 -2.18 -5.72
CA VAL A 76 -3.99 -1.68 -4.90
C VAL A 76 -5.32 -1.78 -5.66
N SER A 77 -5.33 -1.57 -6.98
CA SER A 77 -6.56 -1.59 -7.78
C SER A 77 -7.24 -2.96 -7.86
N ILE A 78 -6.49 -4.06 -7.66
CA ILE A 78 -7.01 -5.43 -7.69
C ILE A 78 -7.33 -5.98 -6.29
N VAL A 79 -7.07 -5.22 -5.22
CA VAL A 79 -7.41 -5.63 -3.87
C VAL A 79 -8.93 -5.69 -3.73
N GLU A 80 -9.44 -6.88 -3.40
CA GLU A 80 -10.86 -7.07 -3.11
C GLU A 80 -11.18 -6.57 -1.71
N LYS A 81 -12.25 -5.78 -1.61
CA LYS A 81 -12.75 -5.30 -0.32
C LYS A 81 -13.81 -6.25 0.21
N TYR A 82 -13.73 -6.54 1.50
CA TYR A 82 -14.79 -7.26 2.21
C TYR A 82 -16.04 -6.36 2.25
N GLY A 83 -17.12 -6.80 1.60
CA GLY A 83 -18.36 -6.04 1.44
C GLY A 83 -18.89 -5.91 0.01
N LYS A 84 -18.36 -6.68 -0.95
CA LYS A 84 -18.90 -6.76 -2.32
C LYS A 84 -20.25 -7.49 -2.45
N GLU A 85 -20.86 -7.91 -1.34
CA GLU A 85 -22.19 -8.52 -1.27
C GLU A 85 -23.16 -7.64 -0.49
N LEU A 86 -23.58 -6.51 -1.09
CA LEU A 86 -24.86 -5.84 -0.84
C LEU A 86 -25.32 -5.13 -2.11
#